data_AF-A0A2R6H4H8-F1
#
_entry.id   AF-A0A2R6H4H8-F1
#
_cell.length_a   1.000
_cell.length_b   1.000
_cell.length_c   1.000
_cell.angle_alpha   90.00
_cell.angle_beta   90.00
_cell.angle_gamma   90.00
#
_symmetry.space_group_name_H-M   'P 1'
#
loop_
_entity.id
_entity.type
_entity.pdbx_description
1 polymer ?
#
loop_
_entity_poly.entity_id
_entity_poly.type
_entity_poly.pdbx_seq_one_letter_code
_entity_poly.pdbx_strand_id
1 'polypeptide(L)'
;MASLTDDDLDGVSRVEKYPDGTVVRVFCMRTDRDAYPSGWAYKLHYGATEPDPPRTLDDGTIRRYDNSHEDTKGHELHVAPDPNP
;
A
#
# COMPACT_ATOMS: atom_id res chain seq x y z
N MET A 1 -12.09 18.36 -9.46
CA MET A 1 -11.16 17.23 -9.42
C MET A 1 -11.68 16.23 -10.44
N ALA A 2 -10.96 15.98 -11.53
CA ALA A 2 -11.34 14.91 -12.46
C ALA A 2 -11.24 13.57 -11.70
N SER A 3 -12.24 12.71 -11.83
CA SER A 3 -12.16 11.35 -11.30
C SER A 3 -11.09 10.62 -12.10
N LEU A 4 -10.13 10.00 -11.42
CA LEU A 4 -9.26 9.01 -12.06
C LEU A 4 -10.14 7.85 -12.53
N THR A 5 -9.87 7.37 -13.74
CA THR A 5 -10.41 6.12 -14.28
C THR A 5 -9.50 4.96 -13.86
N ASP A 6 -9.98 3.72 -13.99
CA ASP A 6 -9.16 2.55 -13.72
C ASP A 6 -7.91 2.51 -14.62
N ASP A 7 -8.01 2.98 -15.87
CA ASP A 7 -6.87 3.07 -16.79
C ASP A 7 -5.80 4.08 -16.31
N ASP A 8 -6.19 5.11 -15.55
CA ASP A 8 -5.23 6.07 -14.99
C ASP A 8 -4.41 5.47 -13.82
N LEU A 9 -4.86 4.33 -13.27
CA LEU A 9 -4.17 3.61 -12.20
C LEU A 9 -3.18 2.57 -12.73
N ASP A 10 -3.28 2.18 -14.00
CA ASP A 10 -2.36 1.21 -14.59
C ASP A 10 -0.96 1.80 -14.74
N GLY A 11 0.04 1.06 -14.26
CA GLY A 11 1.45 1.47 -14.27
C GLY A 11 1.81 2.54 -13.22
N VAL A 12 0.90 2.91 -12.31
CA VAL A 12 1.24 3.84 -11.23
C VAL A 12 2.32 3.24 -10.34
N SER A 13 3.43 3.96 -10.23
CA SER A 13 4.52 3.65 -9.30
C SER A 13 5.13 4.94 -8.80
N ARG A 14 4.81 5.31 -7.56
CA ARG A 14 5.33 6.52 -6.92
C ARG A 14 5.67 6.30 -5.46
N VAL A 15 6.68 7.04 -5.01
CA VAL A 15 7.13 7.09 -3.63
C VAL A 15 7.31 8.55 -3.27
N GLU A 16 6.54 9.01 -2.29
CA GLU A 16 6.61 10.35 -1.75
C GLU A 16 7.13 10.25 -0.31
N LYS A 17 8.07 11.13 0.03
CA LYS A 17 8.59 11.30 1.39
C LYS A 17 8.40 12.75 1.78
N TYR A 18 7.89 12.96 2.99
CA TYR A 18 7.62 14.29 3.51
C TYR A 18 8.66 14.68 4.57
N PRO A 19 8.84 15.99 4.85
CA PRO A 19 9.83 16.47 5.82
C PRO A 19 9.62 15.96 7.25
N ASP A 20 8.41 15.54 7.61
CA ASP A 20 8.07 14.97 8.91
C ASP A 20 8.41 13.48 9.03
N GLY A 21 9.03 12.88 8.00
CA GLY A 21 9.34 11.46 7.95
C GLY A 21 8.20 10.59 7.42
N THR A 22 7.04 11.16 7.06
CA THR A 22 5.95 10.41 6.44
C THR A 22 6.36 9.85 5.09
N VAL A 23 5.96 8.61 4.80
CA VAL A 23 6.19 7.91 3.53
C VAL A 23 4.86 7.46 2.96
N VAL A 24 4.61 7.83 1.71
CA VAL A 24 3.49 7.32 0.89
C VAL A 24 4.08 6.58 -0.30
N ARG A 25 3.77 5.29 -0.44
CA ARG A 25 4.07 4.52 -1.66
C ARG A 25 2.78 4.06 -2.28
N VAL A 26 2.62 4.32 -3.57
CA VAL A 26 1.50 3.86 -4.36
C VAL A 26 2.06 3.09 -5.54
N PHE A 27 1.73 1.82 -5.59
CA PHE A 27 1.98 0.95 -6.73
C PHE A 27 0.65 0.31 -7.13
N CYS A 28 0.31 0.39 -8.41
CA CYS A 28 -0.86 -0.25 -9.01
C CYS A 28 -0.55 -0.56 -10.48
N MET A 29 -0.86 -1.77 -10.93
CA MET A 29 -0.70 -2.15 -12.33
C MET A 29 -1.68 -3.26 -12.69
N ARG A 30 -2.14 -3.27 -13.94
CA ARG A 30 -2.83 -4.43 -14.50
C ARG A 30 -1.86 -5.57 -14.70
N THR A 31 -2.33 -6.79 -14.52
CA THR A 31 -1.53 -8.00 -14.69
C THR A 31 -2.42 -9.17 -15.08
N ASP A 32 -1.86 -10.10 -15.85
CA ASP A 32 -2.47 -11.37 -16.26
C ASP A 32 -1.92 -12.56 -15.47
N ARG A 33 -1.13 -12.30 -14.42
CA ARG A 33 -0.52 -13.35 -13.61
C ARG A 33 -1.57 -14.05 -12.74
N ASP A 34 -1.55 -15.38 -12.75
CA ASP A 34 -2.45 -16.23 -11.95
C ASP A 34 -2.44 -15.91 -10.44
N ALA A 35 -1.31 -15.42 -9.92
CA ALA A 35 -1.17 -14.99 -8.53
C ALA A 35 -2.08 -13.80 -8.14
N TYR A 36 -2.67 -13.11 -9.12
CA TYR A 36 -3.50 -11.91 -8.96
C TYR A 36 -4.83 -12.07 -9.72
N PRO A 37 -5.76 -12.91 -9.23
CA PRO A 37 -7.02 -13.21 -9.93
C PRO A 37 -7.92 -11.99 -10.18
N SER A 38 -7.74 -10.89 -9.44
CA SER A 38 -8.39 -9.59 -9.69
C SER A 38 -7.95 -8.90 -10.99
N GLY A 39 -6.84 -9.35 -11.59
CA GLY A 39 -6.22 -8.71 -12.75
C GLY A 39 -5.39 -7.47 -12.41
N TRP A 40 -5.15 -7.22 -11.11
CA TRP A 40 -4.39 -6.07 -10.61
C TRP A 40 -3.32 -6.52 -9.63
N ALA A 41 -2.14 -5.93 -9.69
CA ALA A 41 -1.15 -6.00 -8.63
C ALA A 41 -1.01 -4.62 -7.99
N TYR A 42 -1.13 -4.54 -6.67
CA TYR A 42 -1.03 -3.27 -5.96
C TYR A 42 -0.32 -3.37 -4.63
N LYS A 43 0.22 -2.22 -4.21
CA LYS A 43 0.78 -1.99 -2.88
C LYS A 43 0.59 -0.52 -2.53
N LEU A 44 -0.28 -0.26 -1.57
CA LEU A 44 -0.56 1.06 -1.01
C LEU A 44 0.04 1.09 0.39
N HIS A 45 1.09 1.86 0.60
CA HIS A 45 1.80 1.95 1.86
C HIS A 45 1.77 3.38 2.39
N TYR A 46 1.31 3.52 3.63
CA TYR A 46 1.44 4.71 4.45
C TYR A 46 2.25 4.36 5.70
N GLY A 47 3.32 5.09 5.95
CA GLY A 47 4.22 4.80 7.06
C GLY A 47 5.16 5.95 7.37
N ALA A 48 6.17 5.65 8.17
CA ALA A 48 7.24 6.56 8.53
C ALA A 48 8.59 6.01 8.06
N THR A 49 9.57 6.90 7.84
CA THR A 49 10.95 6.51 7.53
C THR A 49 11.66 5.88 8.73
N GLU A 50 11.25 6.25 9.94
CA GLU A 50 11.77 5.72 11.19
C GLU A 50 10.63 5.01 11.94
N PRO A 51 10.80 3.72 12.32
CA PRO A 51 9.80 3.01 13.12
C PRO A 51 9.62 3.63 14.51
N ASP A 52 8.37 3.75 14.94
CA ASP A 52 7.97 4.24 16.27
C ASP A 52 6.86 3.35 16.86
N PRO A 53 7.14 2.09 17.24
CA PRO A 53 6.14 1.24 17.90
C PRO A 53 5.67 1.86 19.23
N PRO A 54 4.36 1.80 19.57
CA PRO A 54 3.31 1.05 18.87
C PRO A 54 2.64 1.80 17.72
N ARG A 55 3.02 3.06 17.42
CA ARG A 55 2.39 3.90 16.40
C ARG A 55 2.65 3.40 14.98
N THR A 56 3.72 2.66 14.78
CA THR A 56 4.02 1.91 13.56
C THR A 56 4.28 0.43 13.87
N LEU A 57 4.25 -0.41 12.85
CA LEU A 57 4.93 -1.71 12.87
C LEU A 57 6.46 -1.50 12.92
N ASP A 58 7.22 -2.56 13.18
CA ASP A 58 8.68 -2.53 13.26
C ASP A 58 9.38 -2.05 11.97
N ASP A 59 8.67 -2.12 10.83
CA ASP A 59 9.17 -1.64 9.53
C ASP A 59 8.75 -0.19 9.21
N GLY A 60 8.13 0.51 10.17
CA GLY A 60 7.62 1.87 9.99
C GLY A 60 6.24 1.94 9.34
N THR A 61 5.60 0.81 8.99
CA THR A 61 4.25 0.80 8.43
C THR A 61 3.24 1.31 9.46
N ILE A 62 2.45 2.32 9.08
CA ILE A 62 1.22 2.70 9.81
C ILE A 62 0.05 1.93 9.22
N ARG A 63 -0.06 1.91 7.88
CA ARG A 63 -1.10 1.18 7.14
C ARG A 63 -0.59 0.73 5.78
N ARG A 64 -0.83 -0.54 5.43
CA ARG A 64 -0.52 -1.07 4.11
C ARG A 64 -1.65 -1.95 3.61
N TYR A 65 -2.05 -1.73 2.36
CA TYR A 65 -2.89 -2.64 1.59
C TYR A 65 -2.06 -3.23 0.46
N ASP A 66 -2.05 -4.54 0.33
CA ASP A 66 -1.43 -5.20 -0.81
C ASP A 66 -2.11 -6.53 -1.12
N ASN A 67 -1.87 -7.05 -2.31
CA ASN A 67 -2.44 -8.31 -2.77
C ASN A 67 -1.36 -9.26 -3.29
N SER A 68 -0.17 -9.19 -2.70
CA SER A 68 0.99 -9.99 -3.15
C SER A 68 0.74 -11.50 -3.09
N HIS A 69 -0.23 -11.94 -2.28
CA HIS A 69 -0.66 -13.33 -2.08
C HIS A 69 -2.16 -13.49 -2.35
N GLU A 70 -2.71 -12.80 -3.34
CA GLU A 70 -4.16 -12.78 -3.58
C GLU A 70 -4.75 -14.17 -3.81
N ASP A 71 -4.03 -15.02 -4.53
CA ASP A 71 -4.40 -16.40 -4.84
C ASP A 71 -4.59 -17.31 -3.60
N THR A 72 -3.95 -16.98 -2.48
CA THR A 72 -3.88 -17.84 -1.28
C THR A 72 -4.46 -17.18 -0.04
N LYS A 73 -4.27 -15.87 0.11
CA LYS A 73 -4.70 -15.07 1.27
C LYS A 73 -5.69 -13.97 0.94
N GLY A 74 -5.88 -13.67 -0.35
CA GLY A 74 -6.66 -12.52 -0.80
C GLY A 74 -5.92 -11.20 -0.58
N HIS A 75 -6.69 -10.14 -0.38
CA HIS A 75 -6.17 -8.79 -0.15
C HIS A 75 -5.80 -8.63 1.34
N GLU A 76 -4.54 -8.26 1.60
CA GLU A 76 -3.99 -8.14 2.95
C GLU A 76 -4.03 -6.68 3.43
N LEU A 77 -4.37 -6.50 4.71
CA LEU A 77 -4.24 -5.23 5.44
C LEU A 77 -3.23 -5.40 6.56
N HIS A 78 -2.17 -4.60 6.52
CA HIS A 78 -1.23 -4.45 7.62
C HIS A 78 -1.50 -3.11 8.29
N VAL A 79 -1.73 -3.11 9.59
CA VAL A 79 -2.02 -1.91 10.36
C VAL A 79 -1.28 -1.97 11.67
N ALA A 80 -0.64 -0.86 12.05
CA ALA A 80 -0.06 -0.73 13.36
C ALA A 80 -1.15 -0.85 14.45
N PRO A 81 -0.83 -1.41 15.63
CA PRO A 81 -1.77 -1.42 16.75
C PRO A 81 -2.20 0.02 17.08
N ASP A 82 -3.50 0.29 17.01
CA ASP A 82 -4.07 1.63 17.17
C ASP A 82 -3.77 2.22 18.56
N PRO A 83 -3.13 3.40 18.70
CA PRO A 83 -3.08 4.09 19.98
C PRO A 83 -4.38 4.85 20.31
N ASN A 84 -5.19 5.26 19.31
CA ASN A 84 -6.60 5.72 19.34
C ASN A 84 -6.94 6.43 17.99
N PRO A 85 -8.17 6.32 17.43
CA PRO A 85 -8.63 7.07 16.25
C PRO A 85 -8.91 8.56 16.49
#